data_AF-A0A2C1KCP7-F1
#
_entry.id   AF-A0A2C1KCP7-F1
#
_cell.length_a   1.000
_cell.length_b   1.000
_cell.length_c   1.000
_cell.angle_alpha   90.00
_cell.angle_beta   90.00
_cell.angle_gamma   90.00
#
_symmetry.space_group_name_H-M   'P 1'
#
loop_
_entity.id
_entity.type
_entity.pdbx_description
1 polymer ?
#
loop_
_entity_poly.entity_id
_entity_poly.type
_entity_poly.pdbx_seq_one_letter_code
_entity_poly.pdbx_strand_id
1 'polypeptide(L)'
;MKKVPTILLFCLLVILTVGCSSTKNANAQAEAKKQAELDKAKYNEALASFYKDTDLTFSYSEEILTKYLEYWDLLGADSVDAAMAVSRETRDKANELFEGLPDNLKLVSEAAKQYPEEYQEIYDETKNLYETTIALMEQVNSPSGNYITFTENTTTLSQDYKSNRVLIDALLSDDVKELIE
;
A
#
# COMPACT_ATOMS: atom_id res chain seq x y z
N MET A 1 -2.20 31.08 -70.23
CA MET A 1 -1.87 30.35 -68.99
C MET A 1 -2.15 31.27 -67.80
N LYS A 2 -3.16 30.95 -66.98
CA LYS A 2 -3.52 31.76 -65.80
C LYS A 2 -2.49 31.52 -64.69
N LYS A 3 -1.78 32.56 -64.27
CA LYS A 3 -0.87 32.51 -63.12
C LYS A 3 -1.71 32.34 -61.85
N VAL A 4 -1.60 31.20 -61.19
CA VAL A 4 -2.09 31.03 -59.82
C VAL A 4 -1.31 32.01 -58.95
N PRO A 5 -1.95 32.89 -58.16
CA PRO A 5 -1.24 33.87 -57.36
C PRO A 5 -0.42 33.14 -56.29
N THR A 6 0.89 33.36 -56.28
CA THR A 6 1.89 32.75 -55.39
C THR A 6 1.51 32.85 -53.91
N ILE A 7 0.66 33.82 -53.54
CA ILE A 7 0.12 34.00 -52.18
C ILE A 7 -0.81 32.84 -51.76
N LEU A 8 -1.64 32.32 -52.67
CA LEU A 8 -2.56 31.21 -52.38
C LEU A 8 -1.82 29.89 -52.12
N LEU A 9 -0.68 29.69 -52.78
CA LEU A 9 0.18 28.52 -52.58
C LEU A 9 0.91 28.58 -51.22
N PHE A 10 1.28 29.78 -50.78
CA PHE A 10 1.97 29.99 -49.50
C PHE A 10 1.03 29.82 -48.30
N CYS A 11 -0.22 30.30 -48.39
CA CYS A 11 -1.22 30.09 -47.34
C CYS A 11 -1.58 28.60 -47.16
N LEU A 12 -1.67 27.82 -48.24
CA LEU A 12 -1.93 26.38 -48.16
C LEU A 12 -0.79 25.60 -47.49
N LEU A 13 0.46 26.00 -47.73
CA LEU A 13 1.65 25.40 -47.11
C LEU A 13 1.75 25.68 -45.60
N VAL A 14 1.33 26.86 -45.13
CA VAL A 14 1.32 27.21 -43.70
C VAL A 14 0.20 26.49 -42.94
N ILE A 15 -0.97 26.27 -43.56
CA ILE A 15 -2.08 25.52 -42.93
C ILE A 15 -1.72 24.04 -42.75
N LEU A 16 -0.98 23.44 -43.70
CA LEU A 16 -0.54 22.04 -43.63
C LEU A 16 0.55 21.79 -42.58
N THR A 17 1.43 22.76 -42.28
CA THR A 17 2.50 22.60 -41.29
C THR A 17 2.03 22.86 -39.85
N VAL A 18 1.07 23.78 -39.65
CA VAL A 18 0.47 24.05 -38.33
C VAL A 18 -0.57 22.99 -37.92
N GLY A 19 -1.28 22.39 -38.88
CA GLY A 19 -2.22 21.28 -38.61
C GLY A 19 -1.55 19.97 -38.20
N CYS A 20 -0.33 19.70 -38.66
CA CYS A 20 0.41 18.46 -38.37
C CYS A 20 1.19 18.50 -37.05
N SER A 21 1.49 19.70 -36.53
CA SER A 21 2.18 19.90 -35.25
C SER A 21 1.21 19.94 -34.06
N SER A 22 0.02 20.51 -34.24
CA SER A 22 -1.04 20.53 -33.21
C SER A 22 -1.63 19.15 -32.92
N THR A 23 -1.81 18.30 -33.94
CA THR A 23 -2.34 16.93 -33.80
C THR A 23 -1.36 15.96 -33.14
N LYS A 24 -0.05 16.09 -33.41
CA LYS A 24 0.99 15.29 -32.73
C LYS A 24 1.11 15.63 -31.24
N ASN A 25 1.01 16.92 -30.88
CA ASN A 25 1.02 17.34 -29.48
C ASN A 25 -0.25 16.92 -28.73
N ALA A 26 -1.42 16.98 -29.37
CA ALA A 26 -2.67 16.50 -28.77
C ALA A 26 -2.66 14.98 -28.53
N ASN A 27 -2.14 14.19 -29.49
CA ASN A 27 -2.01 12.74 -29.31
C ASN A 27 -1.00 12.38 -28.21
N ALA A 28 0.15 13.05 -28.15
CA ALA A 28 1.14 12.82 -27.09
C ALA A 28 0.60 13.18 -25.70
N GLN A 29 -0.20 14.25 -25.58
CA GLN A 29 -0.88 14.59 -24.33
C GLN A 29 -1.94 13.57 -23.93
N ALA A 30 -2.72 13.06 -24.90
CA ALA A 30 -3.72 12.02 -24.64
C ALA A 30 -3.07 10.70 -24.18
N GLU A 31 -1.95 10.32 -24.80
CA GLU A 31 -1.17 9.13 -24.42
C GLU A 31 -0.56 9.28 -23.03
N ALA A 32 0.04 10.44 -22.72
CA ALA A 32 0.60 10.72 -21.40
C ALA A 32 -0.47 10.70 -20.30
N LYS A 33 -1.65 11.26 -20.57
CA LYS A 33 -2.77 11.22 -19.62
C LYS A 33 -3.25 9.79 -19.39
N LYS A 34 -3.40 9.00 -20.45
CA LYS A 34 -3.79 7.60 -20.34
C LYS A 34 -2.77 6.77 -19.55
N GLN A 35 -1.48 7.01 -19.76
CA GLN A 35 -0.45 6.32 -19.00
C GLN A 35 -0.49 6.71 -17.52
N ALA A 36 -0.67 7.99 -17.19
CA ALA A 36 -0.81 8.45 -15.81
C ALA A 36 -2.02 7.81 -15.12
N GLU A 37 -3.15 7.67 -15.81
CA GLU A 37 -4.34 6.96 -15.29
C GLU A 37 -4.04 5.47 -15.00
N LEU A 38 -3.33 4.79 -15.90
CA LEU A 38 -2.91 3.39 -15.69
C LEU A 38 -1.93 3.24 -14.53
N ASP A 39 -0.97 4.16 -14.41
CA ASP A 39 0.01 4.14 -13.32
C ASP A 39 -0.69 4.35 -11.97
N LYS A 40 -1.62 5.30 -11.90
CA LYS A 40 -2.45 5.54 -10.70
C LYS A 40 -3.32 4.33 -10.35
N ALA A 41 -3.95 3.68 -11.32
CA ALA A 41 -4.71 2.46 -11.07
C ALA A 41 -3.85 1.37 -10.42
N LYS A 42 -2.63 1.13 -10.96
CA LYS A 42 -1.66 0.20 -10.37
C LYS A 42 -1.28 0.61 -8.93
N TYR A 43 -1.09 1.90 -8.67
CA TYR A 43 -0.76 2.38 -7.32
C TYR A 43 -1.92 2.20 -6.34
N ASN A 44 -3.14 2.46 -6.78
CA ASN A 44 -4.35 2.22 -5.98
C ASN A 44 -4.55 0.74 -5.67
N GLU A 45 -4.31 -0.16 -6.63
CA GLU A 45 -4.32 -1.61 -6.41
C GLU A 45 -3.28 -2.04 -5.37
N ALA A 46 -2.05 -1.52 -5.46
CA ALA A 46 -0.99 -1.83 -4.50
C ALA A 46 -1.34 -1.33 -3.08
N LEU A 47 -1.89 -0.12 -2.98
CA LEU A 47 -2.35 0.44 -1.70
C LEU A 47 -3.51 -0.38 -1.11
N ALA A 48 -4.49 -0.77 -1.93
CA ALA A 48 -5.60 -1.61 -1.49
C ALA A 48 -5.13 -3.01 -1.05
N SER A 49 -4.19 -3.62 -1.77
CA SER A 49 -3.59 -4.90 -1.36
C SER A 49 -2.85 -4.75 -0.04
N PHE A 50 -1.97 -3.75 0.08
CA PHE A 50 -1.27 -3.46 1.34
C PHE A 50 -2.25 -3.30 2.50
N TYR A 51 -3.34 -2.54 2.29
CA TYR A 51 -4.35 -2.30 3.30
C TYR A 51 -5.08 -3.57 3.73
N LYS A 52 -5.43 -4.46 2.79
CA LYS A 52 -6.07 -5.75 3.11
C LYS A 52 -5.11 -6.73 3.77
N ASP A 53 -3.92 -6.85 3.23
CA ASP A 53 -2.91 -7.81 3.69
C ASP A 53 -2.43 -7.45 5.10
N THR A 54 -2.26 -6.15 5.41
CA THR A 54 -1.96 -5.71 6.78
C THR A 54 -3.10 -6.01 7.75
N ASP A 55 -4.36 -5.88 7.36
CA ASP A 55 -5.53 -6.15 8.23
C ASP A 55 -5.67 -7.63 8.57
N LEU A 56 -5.47 -8.48 7.57
CA LEU A 56 -5.44 -9.93 7.76
C LEU A 56 -4.22 -10.35 8.59
N THR A 57 -3.03 -9.80 8.31
CA THR A 57 -1.82 -10.05 9.10
C THR A 57 -2.02 -9.67 10.57
N PHE A 58 -2.64 -8.52 10.82
CA PHE A 58 -2.97 -8.06 12.17
C PHE A 58 -3.96 -8.99 12.86
N SER A 59 -5.04 -9.38 12.18
CA SER A 59 -6.05 -10.29 12.74
C SER A 59 -5.45 -11.63 13.15
N TYR A 60 -4.59 -12.21 12.30
CA TYR A 60 -3.86 -13.44 12.64
C TYR A 60 -2.87 -13.22 13.78
N SER A 61 -2.19 -12.08 13.81
CA SER A 61 -1.28 -11.71 14.89
C SER A 61 -2.01 -11.61 16.22
N GLU A 62 -3.16 -10.94 16.30
CA GLU A 62 -3.96 -10.86 17.54
C GLU A 62 -4.41 -12.25 18.01
N GLU A 63 -4.83 -13.15 17.10
CA GLU A 63 -5.19 -14.52 17.45
C GLU A 63 -4.00 -15.28 18.08
N ILE A 64 -2.82 -15.18 17.46
CA ILE A 64 -1.61 -15.88 17.91
C ILE A 64 -1.13 -15.33 19.25
N LEU A 65 -1.03 -14.01 19.38
CA LEU A 65 -0.54 -13.35 20.60
C LEU A 65 -1.49 -13.61 21.78
N THR A 66 -2.80 -13.67 21.54
CA THR A 66 -3.79 -14.05 22.56
C THR A 66 -3.55 -15.47 23.05
N LYS A 67 -3.31 -16.43 22.15
CA LYS A 67 -2.98 -17.82 22.54
C LYS A 67 -1.69 -17.91 23.34
N TYR A 68 -0.70 -17.08 23.04
CA TYR A 68 0.53 -17.02 23.83
C TYR A 68 0.25 -16.59 25.27
N LEU A 69 -0.58 -15.57 25.47
CA LEU A 69 -1.00 -15.11 26.80
C LEU A 69 -1.80 -16.19 27.55
N GLU A 70 -2.75 -16.84 26.89
CA GLU A 70 -3.57 -17.91 27.48
C GLU A 70 -2.70 -19.07 27.98
N TYR A 71 -1.73 -19.51 27.17
CA TYR A 71 -0.84 -20.60 27.55
C TYR A 71 0.09 -20.18 28.69
N TRP A 72 0.65 -18.97 28.62
CA TRP A 72 1.53 -18.44 29.67
C TRP A 72 0.82 -18.36 31.02
N ASP A 73 -0.44 -17.90 31.05
CA ASP A 73 -1.26 -17.83 32.27
C ASP A 73 -1.59 -19.22 32.84
N LEU A 74 -1.90 -20.18 31.97
CA LEU A 74 -2.30 -21.54 32.38
C LEU A 74 -1.12 -22.44 32.80
N LEU A 75 0.00 -22.34 32.09
CA LEU A 75 1.08 -23.33 32.12
C LEU A 75 2.45 -22.72 32.46
N GLY A 76 2.55 -21.39 32.63
CA GLY A 76 3.79 -20.68 32.90
C GLY A 76 4.63 -20.40 31.66
N ALA A 77 5.78 -19.74 31.84
CA ALA A 77 6.61 -19.22 30.75
C ALA A 77 7.15 -20.30 29.79
N ASP A 78 7.39 -21.52 30.28
CA ASP A 78 7.92 -22.62 29.48
C ASP A 78 6.91 -23.16 28.46
N SER A 79 5.65 -22.70 28.50
CA SER A 79 4.57 -23.13 27.61
C SER A 79 4.49 -22.37 26.29
N VAL A 80 5.28 -21.32 26.10
CA VAL A 80 5.29 -20.52 24.86
C VAL A 80 5.60 -21.39 23.64
N ASP A 81 6.53 -22.35 23.75
CA ASP A 81 6.85 -23.28 22.66
C ASP A 81 5.63 -24.13 22.25
N ALA A 82 4.80 -24.53 23.21
CA ALA A 82 3.57 -25.26 22.94
C ALA A 82 2.53 -24.37 22.25
N ALA A 83 2.42 -23.11 22.67
CA ALA A 83 1.55 -22.12 22.05
C ALA A 83 1.97 -21.80 20.60
N MET A 84 3.28 -21.69 20.35
CA MET A 84 3.88 -21.54 19.02
C MET A 84 3.63 -22.76 18.13
N ALA A 85 3.60 -23.96 18.71
CA ALA A 85 3.33 -25.19 17.96
C ALA A 85 1.87 -25.28 17.50
N VAL A 86 0.90 -24.96 18.37
CA VAL A 86 -0.52 -25.00 18.03
C VAL A 86 -0.97 -23.85 17.13
N SER A 87 -0.23 -22.74 17.12
CA SER A 87 -0.52 -21.57 16.29
C SER A 87 0.22 -21.57 14.95
N ARG A 88 0.93 -22.67 14.61
CA ARG A 88 1.78 -22.76 13.42
C ARG A 88 1.05 -22.37 12.13
N GLU A 89 -0.13 -22.95 11.87
CA GLU A 89 -0.86 -22.68 10.62
C GLU A 89 -1.27 -21.21 10.50
N THR A 90 -1.82 -20.64 11.57
CA THR A 90 -2.20 -19.21 11.61
C THR A 90 -0.97 -18.31 11.43
N ARG A 91 0.16 -18.68 12.05
CA ARG A 91 1.42 -17.95 11.91
C ARG A 91 1.98 -18.01 10.50
N ASP A 92 1.92 -19.17 9.86
CA ASP A 92 2.42 -19.35 8.50
C ASP A 92 1.58 -18.50 7.52
N LYS A 93 0.26 -18.41 7.71
CA LYS A 93 -0.62 -17.48 6.96
C LYS A 93 -0.28 -16.01 7.19
N ALA A 94 0.00 -15.63 8.45
CA ALA A 94 0.41 -14.25 8.78
C ALA A 94 1.74 -13.89 8.09
N ASN A 95 2.71 -14.81 8.09
CA ASN A 95 4.00 -14.61 7.42
C ASN A 95 3.84 -14.50 5.90
N GLU A 96 3.02 -15.36 5.27
CA GLU A 96 2.78 -15.30 3.82
C GLU A 96 2.23 -13.94 3.38
N LEU A 97 1.23 -13.41 4.10
CA LEU A 97 0.69 -12.08 3.84
C LEU A 97 1.73 -10.98 4.08
N PHE A 98 2.48 -11.10 5.18
CA PHE A 98 3.50 -10.13 5.56
C PHE A 98 4.64 -10.02 4.52
N GLU A 99 5.04 -11.14 3.90
CA GLU A 99 6.08 -11.18 2.87
C GLU A 99 5.77 -10.33 1.63
N GLY A 100 4.48 -10.12 1.31
CA GLY A 100 4.05 -9.30 0.17
C GLY A 100 4.01 -7.79 0.45
N LEU A 101 3.96 -7.38 1.73
CA LEU A 101 3.84 -5.96 2.11
C LEU A 101 4.99 -5.06 1.61
N PRO A 102 6.27 -5.47 1.63
CA PRO A 102 7.38 -4.63 1.16
C PRO A 102 7.23 -4.21 -0.31
N ASP A 103 6.74 -5.13 -1.17
CA ASP A 103 6.58 -4.87 -2.59
C ASP A 103 5.43 -3.89 -2.85
N ASN A 104 4.32 -4.04 -2.14
CA ASN A 104 3.22 -3.08 -2.21
C ASN A 104 3.64 -1.71 -1.67
N LEU A 105 4.32 -1.65 -0.52
CA LEU A 105 4.82 -0.39 0.06
C LEU A 105 5.80 0.32 -0.89
N LYS A 106 6.64 -0.43 -1.61
CA LYS A 106 7.54 0.13 -2.63
C LYS A 106 6.74 0.81 -3.75
N LEU A 107 5.66 0.20 -4.24
CA LEU A 107 4.81 0.81 -5.26
C LEU A 107 4.12 2.09 -4.75
N VAL A 108 3.64 2.09 -3.50
CA VAL A 108 3.07 3.29 -2.88
C VAL A 108 4.14 4.39 -2.73
N SER A 109 5.39 4.03 -2.40
CA SER A 109 6.52 4.96 -2.38
C SER A 109 6.84 5.55 -3.76
N GLU A 110 6.74 4.74 -4.82
CA GLU A 110 6.88 5.21 -6.20
C GLU A 110 5.77 6.20 -6.56
N ALA A 111 4.52 5.93 -6.15
CA ALA A 111 3.38 6.82 -6.32
C ALA A 111 3.63 8.17 -5.64
N ALA A 112 4.08 8.18 -4.38
CA ALA A 112 4.43 9.40 -3.63
C ALA A 112 5.53 10.23 -4.31
N LYS A 113 6.49 9.59 -4.97
CA LYS A 113 7.55 10.30 -5.71
C LYS A 113 7.04 10.93 -7.01
N GLN A 114 6.10 10.27 -7.70
CA GLN A 114 5.59 10.73 -8.99
C GLN A 114 4.43 11.73 -8.84
N TYR A 115 3.57 11.52 -7.85
CA TYR A 115 2.34 12.26 -7.58
C TYR A 115 2.27 12.66 -6.10
N PRO A 116 3.21 13.48 -5.59
CA PRO A 116 3.34 13.76 -4.15
C PRO A 116 2.10 14.44 -3.55
N GLU A 117 1.40 15.28 -4.32
CA GLU A 117 0.17 15.95 -3.87
C GLU A 117 -0.96 14.97 -3.55
N GLU A 118 -0.95 13.78 -4.15
CA GLU A 118 -1.99 12.76 -3.98
C GLU A 118 -1.57 11.63 -3.04
N TYR A 119 -0.29 11.26 -3.03
CA TYR A 119 0.17 10.02 -2.37
C TYR A 119 1.15 10.23 -1.21
N GLN A 120 1.71 11.42 -1.00
CA GLN A 120 2.77 11.60 0.01
C GLN A 120 2.26 11.32 1.43
N GLU A 121 1.13 11.91 1.81
CA GLU A 121 0.57 11.77 3.16
C GLU A 121 0.16 10.31 3.45
N ILE A 122 -0.56 9.68 2.53
CA ILE A 122 -0.95 8.28 2.70
C ILE A 122 0.24 7.33 2.69
N TYR A 123 1.29 7.61 1.92
CA TYR A 123 2.52 6.82 1.96
C TYR A 123 3.20 6.89 3.33
N ASP A 124 3.29 8.09 3.93
CA ASP A 124 3.92 8.26 5.24
C ASP A 124 3.16 7.47 6.32
N GLU A 125 1.81 7.49 6.29
CA GLU A 125 1.01 6.69 7.23
C GLU A 125 1.06 5.19 6.92
N THR A 126 1.09 4.80 5.65
CA THR A 126 1.27 3.39 5.22
C THR A 126 2.60 2.83 5.72
N LYS A 127 3.67 3.65 5.68
CA LYS A 127 4.98 3.29 6.22
C LYS A 127 4.92 3.12 7.74
N ASN A 128 4.27 4.02 8.47
CA ASN A 128 4.10 3.90 9.92
C ASN A 128 3.35 2.60 10.27
N LEU A 129 2.26 2.28 9.56
CA LEU A 129 1.53 1.03 9.75
C LEU A 129 2.40 -0.20 9.47
N TYR A 130 3.24 -0.14 8.43
CA TYR A 130 4.18 -1.22 8.10
C TYR A 130 5.18 -1.45 9.24
N GLU A 131 5.75 -0.40 9.81
CA GLU A 131 6.68 -0.48 10.95
C GLU A 131 6.02 -1.11 12.19
N THR A 132 4.77 -0.73 12.50
CA THR A 132 4.00 -1.39 13.57
C THR A 132 3.73 -2.87 13.25
N THR A 133 3.43 -3.18 12.00
CA THR A 133 3.19 -4.56 11.54
C THR A 133 4.44 -5.43 11.66
N ILE A 134 5.62 -4.88 11.34
CA ILE A 134 6.92 -5.55 11.60
C ILE A 134 7.03 -5.92 13.08
N ALA A 135 6.82 -4.96 13.98
CA ALA A 135 6.99 -5.19 15.42
C ALA A 135 5.98 -6.22 15.97
N LEU A 136 4.75 -6.25 15.45
CA LEU A 136 3.78 -7.31 15.75
C LEU A 136 4.28 -8.67 15.29
N MET A 137 4.76 -8.76 14.04
CA MET A 137 5.27 -10.01 13.47
C MET A 137 6.53 -10.51 14.18
N GLU A 138 7.36 -9.61 14.71
CA GLU A 138 8.48 -9.97 15.59
C GLU A 138 7.98 -10.67 16.87
N GLN A 139 6.94 -10.15 17.54
CA GLN A 139 6.36 -10.82 18.71
C GLN A 139 5.65 -12.13 18.37
N VAL A 140 5.01 -12.21 17.19
CA VAL A 140 4.37 -13.44 16.70
C VAL A 140 5.39 -14.54 16.45
N ASN A 141 6.52 -14.21 15.83
CA ASN A 141 7.55 -15.17 15.45
C ASN A 141 8.53 -15.47 16.59
N SER A 142 8.74 -14.52 17.50
CA SER A 142 9.67 -14.66 18.63
C SER A 142 9.17 -13.86 19.84
N PRO A 143 8.21 -14.41 20.62
CA PRO A 143 7.72 -13.78 21.84
C PRO A 143 8.87 -13.43 22.78
N SER A 144 8.84 -12.22 23.32
CA SER A 144 9.97 -11.68 24.09
C SER A 144 9.54 -11.00 25.37
N GLY A 145 10.45 -10.94 26.35
CA GLY A 145 10.17 -10.38 27.67
C GLY A 145 9.57 -11.37 28.65
N ASN A 146 9.07 -10.87 29.79
CA ASN A 146 8.25 -11.63 30.72
C ASN A 146 6.75 -11.38 30.42
N TYR A 147 5.85 -12.12 31.08
CA TYR A 147 4.40 -12.00 30.87
C TYR A 147 3.89 -10.54 30.90
N ILE A 148 4.33 -9.73 31.87
CA ILE A 148 3.88 -8.34 32.01
C ILE A 148 4.36 -7.52 30.82
N THR A 149 5.68 -7.53 30.55
CA THR A 149 6.26 -6.76 29.44
C THR A 149 5.73 -7.21 28.08
N PHE A 150 5.53 -8.51 27.88
CA PHE A 150 4.93 -9.04 26.66
C PHE A 150 3.49 -8.54 26.48
N THR A 151 2.68 -8.57 27.55
CA THR A 151 1.30 -8.06 27.54
C THR A 151 1.26 -6.56 27.24
N GLU A 152 2.11 -5.77 27.90
CA GLU A 152 2.19 -4.32 27.70
C GLU A 152 2.62 -3.98 26.26
N ASN A 153 3.66 -4.65 25.74
CA ASN A 153 4.16 -4.44 24.40
C ASN A 153 3.11 -4.79 23.34
N THR A 154 2.50 -5.97 23.44
CA THR A 154 1.48 -6.42 22.46
C THR A 154 0.22 -5.55 22.50
N THR A 155 -0.20 -5.10 23.69
CA THR A 155 -1.31 -4.14 23.83
C THR A 155 -1.00 -2.81 23.17
N THR A 156 0.21 -2.28 23.38
CA THR A 156 0.64 -1.00 22.79
C THR A 156 0.69 -1.12 21.27
N LEU A 157 1.33 -2.17 20.74
CA LEU A 157 1.38 -2.42 19.30
C LEU A 157 0.00 -2.57 18.66
N SER A 158 -0.94 -3.22 19.35
CA SER A 158 -2.33 -3.34 18.89
C SER A 158 -3.04 -1.98 18.82
N GLN A 159 -2.80 -1.11 19.81
CA GLN A 159 -3.37 0.24 19.83
C GLN A 159 -2.74 1.14 18.76
N ASP A 160 -1.43 1.07 18.58
CA ASP A 160 -0.70 1.81 17.54
C ASP A 160 -1.19 1.40 16.16
N TYR A 161 -1.34 0.08 15.93
CA TYR A 161 -1.87 -0.44 14.68
C TYR A 161 -3.26 0.12 14.39
N LYS A 162 -4.19 0.02 15.36
CA LYS A 162 -5.56 0.53 15.24
C LYS A 162 -5.59 2.03 14.98
N SER A 163 -4.69 2.79 15.61
CA SER A 163 -4.59 4.24 15.40
C SER A 163 -4.10 4.59 14.00
N ASN A 164 -3.04 3.93 13.53
CA ASN A 164 -2.50 4.11 12.18
C ASN A 164 -3.52 3.71 11.10
N ARG A 165 -4.31 2.66 11.35
CA ARG A 165 -5.41 2.24 10.45
C ARG A 165 -6.46 3.32 10.25
N VAL A 166 -6.89 3.99 11.33
CA VAL A 166 -7.86 5.08 11.26
C VAL A 166 -7.34 6.25 10.45
N LEU A 167 -6.05 6.58 10.59
CA LEU A 167 -5.41 7.64 9.80
C LEU A 167 -5.40 7.29 8.31
N ILE A 168 -5.01 6.06 7.95
CA ILE A 168 -5.01 5.62 6.55
C ILE A 168 -6.44 5.62 5.99
N ASP A 169 -7.41 5.08 6.72
CA ASP A 169 -8.82 5.02 6.27
C ASP A 169 -9.39 6.39 5.91
N ALA A 170 -9.04 7.42 6.68
CA ALA A 170 -9.43 8.80 6.40
C ALA A 170 -8.78 9.39 5.13
N LEU A 171 -7.62 8.86 4.71
CA LEU A 171 -6.85 9.31 3.56
C LEU A 171 -7.14 8.51 2.28
N LEU A 172 -7.78 7.33 2.38
CA LEU A 172 -8.12 6.52 1.22
C LEU A 172 -9.08 7.27 0.29
N SER A 173 -8.71 7.33 -0.99
CA SER A 173 -9.61 7.80 -2.04
C SER A 173 -10.74 6.80 -2.28
N ASP A 174 -11.83 7.28 -2.91
CA ASP A 174 -12.98 6.43 -3.24
C ASP A 174 -12.56 5.27 -4.16
N ASP A 175 -11.69 5.53 -5.15
CA ASP A 175 -11.14 4.50 -6.05
C ASP A 175 -10.43 3.38 -5.29
N VAL A 176 -9.72 3.70 -4.19
CA VAL A 176 -9.03 2.68 -3.39
C VAL A 176 -10.01 1.94 -2.50
N LYS A 177 -11.02 2.62 -1.94
CA LYS A 177 -12.07 2.01 -1.12
C LYS A 177 -12.86 0.96 -1.92
N GLU A 178 -13.19 1.26 -3.18
CA GLU A 178 -13.85 0.31 -4.08
C GLU A 178 -13.04 -0.97 -4.34
N LEU A 179 -11.71 -0.92 -4.20
CA LEU A 179 -10.82 -2.08 -4.36
C LEU A 179 -10.66 -2.90 -3.07
N ILE A 180 -11.11 -2.36 -1.94
CA ILE A 180 -11.04 -3.00 -0.61
C ILE A 180 -12.32 -3.77 -0.31
N GLU A 181 -13.48 -3.27 -0.76
CA GLU A 181 -14.80 -3.93 -0.66
C GLU A 181 -14.89 -5.29 -1.37
#